data_AF-A0AAW8V9Y5-F1
#
_entry.id   AF-A0AAW8V9Y5-F1
#
_cell.length_a   1.000
_cell.length_b   1.000
_cell.length_c   1.000
_cell.angle_alpha   90.00
_cell.angle_beta   90.00
_cell.angle_gamma   90.00
#
_symmetry.space_group_name_H-M   'P 1'
#
loop_
_entity.id
_entity.type
_entity.pdbx_description
1 polymer ?
#
loop_
_entity_poly.entity_id
_entity_poly.type
_entity_poly.pdbx_seq_one_letter_code
_entity_poly.pdbx_strand_id
1 'polypeptide(L)'
;MKELSLIPNKKSTLTMTSREIADLVEARHDSVKRTIDRLVLRGVIVRPPMVDEPIADMLGRPRTESVYQIGKRDSYIIVAQLCPEFTARLVDRWQELEEQQKSPALSRKELALMVLQAEEENERLQLENAQLKPKANFVDHYVEVGTSKSLREVAKILKMPERAMI
;
A
#
# COMPACT_ATOMS: atom_id res chain seq x y z
N MET A 1 53.65 -16.96 9.03
CA MET A 1 52.63 -16.31 8.18
C MET A 1 51.77 -17.41 7.60
N LYS A 2 50.49 -17.45 7.96
CA LYS A 2 49.52 -18.41 7.44
C LYS A 2 48.82 -17.71 6.27
N GLU A 3 49.08 -18.15 5.05
CA GLU A 3 48.34 -17.65 3.89
C GLU A 3 46.88 -18.10 4.03
N LEU A 4 45.97 -17.13 4.17
CA LEU A 4 44.54 -17.36 3.99
C LEU A 4 44.29 -17.49 2.48
N SER A 5 44.02 -18.71 2.01
CA SER A 5 43.45 -18.93 0.70
C SER A 5 42.04 -18.34 0.68
N LEU A 6 41.83 -17.33 -0.18
CA LEU A 6 40.49 -16.83 -0.52
C LEU A 6 39.73 -17.97 -1.21
N ILE A 7 38.74 -18.55 -0.51
CA ILE A 7 37.73 -19.39 -1.14
C ILE A 7 36.95 -18.49 -2.10
N PRO A 8 36.94 -18.75 -3.42
CA PRO A 8 36.13 -17.96 -4.34
C PRO A 8 34.66 -18.19 -3.99
N ASN A 9 34.01 -17.17 -3.45
CA ASN A 9 32.58 -17.14 -3.22
C ASN A 9 31.89 -17.18 -4.59
N LYS A 10 31.68 -18.38 -5.13
CA LYS A 10 30.83 -18.62 -6.29
C LYS A 10 29.42 -18.26 -5.85
N LYS A 11 29.05 -16.97 -5.98
CA LYS A 11 27.65 -16.53 -5.95
C LYS A 11 26.93 -17.31 -7.02
N SER A 12 26.35 -18.46 -6.66
CA SER A 12 25.41 -19.17 -7.51
C SER A 12 24.26 -18.21 -7.74
N THR A 13 24.17 -17.68 -8.95
CA THR A 13 23.02 -16.90 -9.37
C THR A 13 21.82 -17.84 -9.28
N LEU A 14 20.88 -17.56 -8.37
CA LEU A 14 19.65 -18.35 -8.29
C LEU A 14 18.92 -18.24 -9.64
N THR A 15 18.76 -19.38 -10.30
CA THR A 15 18.02 -19.54 -11.54
C THR A 15 16.96 -20.61 -11.38
N MET A 16 15.91 -20.52 -12.19
CA MET A 16 14.86 -21.52 -12.33
C MET A 16 14.90 -22.05 -13.76
N THR A 17 14.76 -23.36 -13.96
CA THR A 17 14.77 -23.94 -15.31
C THR A 17 13.42 -23.79 -15.99
N SER A 18 13.39 -23.79 -17.33
CA SER A 18 12.13 -23.84 -18.08
C SER A 18 11.31 -25.11 -17.79
N ARG A 19 11.97 -26.19 -17.33
CA ARG A 19 11.31 -27.42 -16.90
C ARG A 19 10.61 -27.24 -15.56
N GLU A 20 11.30 -26.66 -14.57
CA GLU A 20 10.71 -26.33 -13.28
C GLU A 20 9.50 -25.39 -13.43
N ILE A 21 9.56 -24.42 -14.34
CA ILE A 21 8.41 -23.55 -14.65
C ILE A 21 7.27 -24.37 -15.26
N ALA A 22 7.57 -25.29 -16.18
CA ALA A 22 6.57 -26.13 -16.82
C ALA A 22 5.81 -26.97 -15.79
N ASP A 23 6.54 -27.55 -14.83
CA ASP A 23 5.96 -28.33 -13.74
C ASP A 23 5.13 -27.44 -12.80
N LEU A 24 5.59 -26.22 -12.50
CA LEU A 24 4.90 -25.26 -11.62
C LEU A 24 3.59 -24.72 -12.21
N VAL A 25 3.54 -24.51 -13.52
CA VAL A 25 2.33 -24.01 -14.22
C VAL A 25 1.50 -25.15 -14.82
N GLU A 26 1.86 -26.41 -14.55
CA GLU A 26 1.21 -27.61 -15.08
C GLU A 26 1.05 -27.57 -16.62
N ALA A 27 2.07 -27.04 -17.30
CA ALA A 27 2.08 -26.86 -18.74
C ALA A 27 3.15 -27.73 -19.41
N ARG A 28 2.98 -28.00 -20.70
CA ARG A 28 4.01 -28.68 -21.48
C ARG A 28 5.27 -27.82 -21.55
N HIS A 29 6.44 -28.44 -21.38
CA HIS A 29 7.74 -27.77 -21.50
C HIS A 29 7.90 -27.03 -22.85
N ASP A 30 7.44 -27.62 -23.95
CA ASP A 30 7.42 -26.98 -25.28
C ASP A 30 6.66 -25.65 -25.30
N SER A 31 5.56 -25.55 -24.56
CA SER A 31 4.76 -24.32 -24.46
C SER A 31 5.54 -23.23 -23.71
N VAL A 32 6.29 -23.61 -22.68
CA VAL A 32 7.17 -22.69 -21.95
C VAL A 32 8.29 -22.19 -22.84
N LYS A 33 9.00 -23.07 -23.56
CA LYS A 33 10.08 -22.68 -24.48
C LYS A 33 9.58 -21.73 -25.57
N ARG A 34 8.45 -22.05 -26.20
CA ARG A 34 7.82 -21.18 -27.20
C ARG A 34 7.44 -19.80 -26.64
N THR A 35 7.03 -19.75 -25.38
CA THR A 35 6.67 -18.50 -24.70
C THR A 35 7.91 -17.66 -24.43
N ILE A 36 9.01 -18.29 -23.99
CA ILE A 36 10.32 -17.65 -23.84
C ILE A 36 10.78 -17.06 -25.17
N ASP A 37 10.78 -17.85 -26.25
CA ASP A 37 11.22 -17.39 -27.57
C ASP A 37 10.38 -16.19 -28.06
N ARG A 38 9.07 -16.22 -27.83
CA ARG A 38 8.17 -15.11 -28.16
C ARG A 38 8.46 -13.86 -27.33
N LEU A 39 8.73 -14.00 -26.03
CA LEU A 39 9.05 -12.87 -25.15
C LEU A 39 10.41 -12.25 -25.49
N VAL A 40 11.39 -13.08 -25.86
CA VAL A 40 12.69 -12.65 -26.39
C VAL A 40 12.50 -11.88 -27.69
N LEU A 41 11.71 -12.41 -28.63
CA LEU A 41 11.43 -11.74 -29.91
C LEU A 41 10.77 -10.37 -29.72
N ARG A 42 9.91 -10.24 -28.71
CA ARG A 42 9.26 -8.97 -28.34
C ARG A 42 10.17 -8.02 -27.55
N GLY A 43 11.38 -8.45 -27.18
CA GLY A 43 12.30 -7.67 -26.35
C GLY A 43 11.86 -7.49 -24.89
N VAL A 44 10.91 -8.31 -24.40
CA VAL A 44 10.41 -8.22 -23.01
C VAL A 44 11.41 -8.81 -22.02
N ILE A 45 12.08 -9.89 -22.44
CA ILE A 45 13.15 -10.56 -21.69
C ILE A 45 14.40 -10.70 -22.57
N VAL A 46 15.56 -10.78 -21.94
CA VAL A 46 16.82 -11.13 -22.63
C VAL A 46 16.85 -12.64 -22.83
N ARG A 47 17.39 -13.12 -23.96
CA ARG A 47 17.51 -14.56 -24.23
C ARG A 47 18.25 -15.27 -23.08
N PRO A 48 17.58 -16.14 -22.31
CA PRO A 48 18.23 -16.88 -21.25
C PRO A 48 19.24 -17.88 -21.83
N PRO A 49 20.33 -18.21 -21.11
CA PRO A 49 21.24 -19.28 -21.52
C PRO A 49 20.50 -20.62 -21.51
N MET A 50 20.85 -21.48 -22.46
CA MET A 50 20.29 -22.83 -22.59
C MET A 50 21.37 -23.85 -22.20
N VAL A 51 21.00 -24.82 -21.38
CA VAL A 51 21.88 -25.87 -20.86
C VAL A 51 21.19 -27.22 -21.05
N ASP A 52 21.97 -28.24 -21.34
CA ASP A 52 21.50 -29.62 -21.45
C ASP A 52 21.47 -30.28 -20.07
N GLU A 53 20.30 -30.76 -19.66
CA GLU A 53 20.12 -31.46 -18.39
C GLU A 53 19.70 -32.92 -18.60
N PRO A 54 20.24 -33.86 -17.80
CA PRO A 54 19.79 -35.25 -17.82
C PRO A 54 18.43 -35.36 -17.13
N ILE A 55 17.43 -35.82 -17.87
CA ILE A 55 16.08 -36.08 -17.41
C ILE A 55 15.79 -37.57 -17.53
N ALA A 56 15.11 -38.14 -16.54
CA ALA A 56 14.57 -39.48 -16.65
C ALA A 56 13.24 -39.43 -17.41
N ASP A 57 13.13 -40.19 -18.50
CA ASP A 57 11.83 -40.43 -19.15
C ASP A 57 10.87 -41.16 -18.19
N MET A 58 9.58 -41.22 -18.55
CA MET A 58 8.56 -42.02 -17.84
C MET A 58 8.96 -43.51 -17.65
N LEU A 59 9.90 -44.01 -18.44
CA LEU A 59 10.44 -45.37 -18.38
C LEU A 59 11.78 -45.47 -17.63
N GLY A 60 12.21 -44.42 -16.93
CA GLY A 60 13.46 -44.36 -16.16
C GLY A 60 14.73 -44.29 -17.00
N ARG A 61 14.61 -44.08 -18.32
CA ARG A 61 15.76 -43.99 -19.22
C ARG A 61 16.32 -42.57 -19.21
N PRO A 62 17.64 -42.38 -19.07
CA PRO A 62 18.24 -41.06 -19.14
C PRO A 62 18.11 -40.49 -20.56
N ARG A 63 17.55 -39.29 -20.65
CA ARG A 63 17.53 -38.46 -21.85
C ARG A 63 18.14 -37.11 -21.54
N THR A 64 18.77 -36.52 -22.54
CA THR A 64 19.25 -35.15 -22.44
C THR A 64 18.18 -34.22 -23.00
N GLU A 65 17.68 -33.29 -22.19
CA GLU A 65 16.76 -32.25 -22.63
C GLU A 65 17.42 -30.89 -22.45
N SER A 66 17.28 -30.02 -23.46
CA SER A 66 17.76 -28.65 -23.37
C SER A 66 16.76 -27.79 -22.60
N VAL A 67 17.21 -27.11 -21.56
CA VAL A 67 16.41 -26.24 -20.70
C VAL A 67 16.99 -24.83 -20.65
N TYR A 68 16.13 -23.83 -20.51
CA TYR A 68 16.55 -22.44 -20.28
C TYR A 68 16.81 -22.21 -18.79
N GLN A 69 17.92 -21.55 -18.44
CA GLN A 69 18.16 -21.07 -17.07
C GLN A 69 17.68 -19.62 -16.93
N ILE A 70 16.63 -19.43 -16.15
CA ILE A 70 15.85 -18.19 -16.13
C ILE A 70 16.07 -17.48 -14.80
N GLY A 71 16.35 -16.18 -14.88
CA GLY A 71 16.49 -15.34 -13.69
C GLY A 71 15.13 -15.03 -13.04
N LYS A 72 15.15 -14.64 -11.77
CA LYS A 72 13.95 -14.37 -10.96
C LYS A 72 12.93 -13.44 -11.61
N ARG A 73 13.36 -12.35 -12.25
CA ARG A 73 12.43 -11.40 -12.91
C ARG A 73 11.70 -12.05 -14.07
N ASP A 74 12.46 -12.70 -14.94
CA ASP A 74 11.93 -13.22 -16.20
C ASP A 74 11.04 -14.45 -15.95
N SER A 75 11.30 -15.22 -14.88
CA SER A 75 10.40 -16.32 -14.48
C SER A 75 9.01 -15.81 -14.09
N TYR A 76 8.87 -14.70 -13.37
CA TYR A 76 7.57 -14.10 -13.09
C TYR A 76 6.83 -13.67 -14.36
N ILE A 77 7.54 -13.07 -15.32
CA ILE A 77 6.95 -12.62 -16.59
C ILE A 77 6.44 -13.83 -17.40
N ILE A 78 7.23 -14.90 -17.47
CA ILE A 78 6.85 -16.14 -18.17
C ILE A 78 5.63 -16.77 -17.51
N VAL A 79 5.63 -16.90 -16.18
CA VAL A 79 4.50 -17.47 -15.42
C VAL A 79 3.24 -16.62 -15.60
N ALA A 80 3.34 -15.29 -15.54
CA ALA A 80 2.21 -14.39 -15.76
C ALA A 80 1.59 -14.55 -17.16
N GLN A 81 2.41 -14.84 -18.18
CA GLN A 81 1.91 -15.06 -19.55
C GLN A 81 1.25 -16.44 -19.73
N LEU A 82 1.70 -17.45 -18.99
CA LEU A 82 1.20 -18.83 -19.06
C LEU A 82 -0.02 -19.08 -18.18
N CYS A 83 -0.13 -18.37 -17.06
CA CYS A 83 -1.22 -18.49 -16.10
C CYS A 83 -2.06 -17.19 -16.10
N PRO A 84 -3.04 -17.05 -17.00
CA PRO A 84 -3.90 -15.87 -17.02
C PRO A 84 -4.71 -15.71 -15.73
N GLU A 85 -5.03 -16.81 -15.04
CA GLU A 85 -5.69 -16.80 -13.74
C GLU A 85 -4.85 -16.08 -12.67
N PHE A 86 -3.53 -16.26 -12.68
CA PHE A 86 -2.63 -15.54 -11.79
C PHE A 86 -2.71 -14.03 -12.01
N THR A 87 -2.75 -13.60 -13.28
CA THR A 87 -2.92 -12.17 -13.61
C THR A 87 -4.33 -11.66 -13.30
N ALA A 88 -5.37 -12.48 -13.47
CA ALA A 88 -6.74 -12.13 -13.12
C ALA A 88 -6.86 -11.86 -11.63
N ARG A 89 -6.35 -12.75 -10.77
CA ARG A 89 -6.35 -12.55 -9.31
C ARG A 89 -5.61 -11.29 -8.87
N LEU A 90 -4.53 -10.93 -9.58
CA LEU A 90 -3.82 -9.69 -9.33
C LEU A 90 -4.70 -8.47 -9.68
N VAL A 91 -5.39 -8.51 -10.81
CA VAL A 91 -6.33 -7.47 -11.23
C VAL A 91 -7.51 -7.37 -10.26
N ASP A 92 -8.13 -8.49 -9.91
CA ASP A 92 -9.25 -8.54 -8.95
C ASP A 92 -8.85 -7.92 -7.61
N ARG A 93 -7.66 -8.27 -7.12
CA ARG A 93 -7.13 -7.70 -5.87
C ARG A 93 -6.96 -6.18 -5.94
N TRP A 94 -6.51 -5.65 -7.07
CA TRP A 94 -6.41 -4.21 -7.26
C TRP A 94 -7.78 -3.54 -7.32
N GLN A 95 -8.74 -4.16 -8.00
CA GLN A 95 -10.12 -3.67 -8.04
C GLN A 95 -10.76 -3.65 -6.64
N GLU A 96 -10.55 -4.69 -5.82
CA GLU A 96 -10.99 -4.70 -4.43
C GLU A 96 -10.43 -3.53 -3.63
N LEU A 97 -9.13 -3.26 -3.77
CA LEU A 97 -8.46 -2.16 -3.06
C LEU A 97 -8.97 -0.79 -3.55
N GLU A 98 -9.19 -0.65 -4.86
CA GLU A 98 -9.76 0.57 -5.44
C GLU A 98 -11.20 0.80 -4.96
N GLU A 99 -12.01 -0.25 -4.88
CA GLU A 99 -13.39 -0.17 -4.37
C GLU A 99 -13.41 0.16 -2.87
N GLN A 100 -12.47 -0.37 -2.09
CA GLN A 100 -12.30 0.00 -0.69
C GLN A 100 -11.88 1.47 -0.52
N GLN A 101 -11.11 2.01 -1.47
CA GLN A 101 -10.67 3.40 -1.44
C GLN A 101 -11.70 4.38 -2.02
N LYS A 102 -12.66 3.90 -2.82
CA LYS A 102 -13.84 4.70 -3.19
C LYS A 102 -14.67 4.98 -1.94
N SER A 103 -14.37 6.11 -1.30
CA SER A 103 -15.35 6.77 -0.44
C SER A 103 -16.62 6.96 -1.27
N PRO A 104 -17.83 6.76 -0.71
CA PRO A 104 -19.05 7.07 -1.44
C PRO A 104 -18.93 8.52 -1.91
N ALA A 105 -18.78 8.69 -3.23
CA ALA A 105 -18.63 10.01 -3.80
C ALA A 105 -19.95 10.72 -3.54
N LEU A 106 -19.96 11.62 -2.56
CA LEU A 106 -21.08 12.54 -2.37
C LEU A 106 -21.36 13.12 -3.75
N SER A 107 -22.60 12.99 -4.21
CA SER A 107 -23.01 13.62 -5.45
C SER A 107 -22.65 15.10 -5.37
N ARG A 108 -22.36 15.73 -6.52
CA ARG A 108 -22.07 17.18 -6.56
C ARG A 108 -23.13 18.00 -5.80
N LYS A 109 -24.37 17.53 -5.77
CA LYS A 109 -25.48 18.13 -5.04
C LYS A 109 -25.33 17.98 -3.53
N GLU A 110 -25.02 16.78 -3.02
CA GLU A 110 -24.80 16.54 -1.59
C GLU A 110 -23.59 17.32 -1.08
N LEU A 111 -22.51 17.37 -1.86
CA LEU A 111 -21.33 18.16 -1.52
C LEU A 111 -21.66 19.66 -1.43
N ALA A 112 -22.42 20.20 -2.39
CA ALA A 112 -22.83 21.60 -2.38
C ALA A 112 -23.72 21.93 -1.18
N LEU A 113 -24.66 21.05 -0.83
CA LEU A 113 -25.52 21.20 0.35
C LEU A 113 -24.70 21.21 1.65
N MET A 114 -23.73 20.31 1.76
CA MET A 114 -22.86 20.23 2.93
C MET A 114 -21.99 21.48 3.10
N VAL A 115 -21.46 22.03 1.99
CA VAL A 115 -20.70 23.29 2.01
C VAL A 115 -21.57 24.45 2.47
N LEU A 116 -22.79 24.57 1.93
CA LEU A 116 -23.71 25.65 2.30
C LEU A 116 -24.06 25.60 3.79
N GLN A 117 -24.38 24.42 4.31
CA GLN A 117 -24.67 24.22 5.74
C GLN A 117 -23.46 24.56 6.63
N ALA A 118 -22.25 24.19 6.20
CA ALA A 118 -21.03 24.52 6.93
C ALA A 118 -20.72 26.02 6.93
N GLU A 119 -21.03 26.74 5.84
CA GLU A 119 -20.93 28.21 5.80
C GLU A 119 -21.95 28.85 6.74
N GLU A 120 -23.22 28.46 6.69
CA GLU A 120 -24.26 28.98 7.58
C GLU A 120 -23.92 28.76 9.06
N GLU A 121 -23.41 27.56 9.41
CA GLU A 121 -23.01 27.26 10.79
C GLU A 121 -21.77 28.05 11.21
N ASN A 122 -20.79 28.25 10.31
CA ASN A 122 -19.63 29.10 10.59
C ASN A 122 -20.03 30.55 10.83
N GLU A 123 -20.94 31.10 10.03
CA GLU A 123 -21.45 32.47 10.24
C GLU A 123 -22.14 32.59 11.60
N ARG A 124 -22.97 31.61 11.96
CA ARG A 124 -23.64 31.58 13.27
C ARG A 124 -22.64 31.55 14.43
N LEU A 125 -21.64 30.68 14.34
CA LEU A 125 -20.59 30.55 15.35
C LEU A 125 -19.70 31.80 15.42
N GLN A 126 -19.46 32.49 14.30
CA GLN A 126 -18.72 33.76 14.30
C GLN A 126 -19.50 34.87 14.99
N LEU A 127 -20.81 34.97 14.76
CA LEU A 127 -21.68 35.92 15.45
C LEU A 127 -21.72 35.66 16.96
N GLU A 128 -21.88 34.41 17.36
CA GLU A 128 -21.86 34.03 18.77
C GLU A 128 -20.50 34.32 19.42
N ASN A 129 -19.40 33.94 18.76
CA ASN A 129 -18.06 34.27 19.21
C ASN A 129 -17.85 35.79 19.31
N ALA A 130 -18.35 36.59 18.38
CA ALA A 130 -18.25 38.05 18.44
C ALA A 130 -18.95 38.63 19.68
N GLN A 131 -20.06 38.03 20.12
CA GLN A 131 -20.77 38.42 21.34
C GLN A 131 -20.08 37.94 22.62
N LEU A 132 -19.46 36.75 22.58
CA LEU A 132 -18.78 36.17 23.75
C LEU A 132 -17.37 36.72 23.95
N LYS A 133 -16.67 37.09 22.87
CA LYS A 133 -15.31 37.65 22.89
C LYS A 133 -15.12 38.84 23.85
N PRO A 134 -15.99 39.85 23.90
CA PRO A 134 -15.84 40.93 24.89
C PRO A 134 -16.03 40.45 26.34
N LYS A 135 -16.87 39.44 26.57
CA LYS A 135 -17.05 38.85 27.92
C LYS A 135 -15.83 38.03 28.34
N ALA A 136 -15.25 37.28 27.41
CA ALA A 136 -14.00 36.54 27.63
C ALA A 136 -12.83 37.51 27.90
N ASN A 137 -12.64 38.52 27.04
CA ASN A 137 -11.61 39.54 27.21
C ASN A 137 -11.74 40.29 28.56
N PHE A 138 -12.96 40.54 29.03
CA PHE A 138 -13.18 41.12 30.34
C PHE A 138 -12.69 40.21 31.47
N VAL A 139 -13.00 38.91 31.41
CA VAL A 139 -12.55 37.94 32.42
C VAL A 139 -11.04 37.79 32.39
N ASP A 140 -10.42 37.71 31.21
CA ASP A 140 -8.96 37.62 31.06
C ASP A 140 -8.27 38.85 31.65
N HIS A 141 -8.75 40.06 31.30
CA HIS A 141 -8.24 41.31 31.86
C HIS A 141 -8.47 41.39 33.38
N TYR A 142 -9.60 40.90 33.88
CA TYR A 142 -9.90 40.86 35.32
C TYR A 142 -8.94 39.93 36.09
N VAL A 143 -8.56 38.80 35.50
CA VAL A 143 -7.58 37.86 36.07
C VAL A 143 -6.16 38.45 36.02
N GLU A 144 -5.76 39.10 34.92
CA GLU A 144 -4.43 39.69 34.74
C GLU A 144 -4.15 40.90 35.64
N VAL A 145 -5.14 41.79 35.85
CA VAL A 145 -4.96 43.01 36.67
C VAL A 145 -4.84 42.68 38.17
N GLY A 146 -5.11 41.45 38.59
CA GLY A 146 -4.74 40.95 39.93
C GLY A 146 -5.57 41.53 41.09
N THR A 147 -6.72 42.16 40.83
CA THR A 147 -7.66 42.53 41.89
C THR A 147 -8.40 41.28 42.38
N SER A 148 -7.74 40.48 43.21
CA SER A 148 -8.31 39.26 43.77
C SER A 148 -9.46 39.60 44.73
N LYS A 149 -10.70 39.41 44.28
CA LYS A 149 -11.85 39.29 45.19
C LYS A 149 -11.96 37.85 45.68
N SER A 150 -12.32 37.66 46.95
CA SER A 150 -12.48 36.31 47.50
C SER A 150 -13.63 35.56 46.79
N LEU A 151 -13.58 34.23 46.68
CA LEU A 151 -14.61 33.41 46.01
C LEU A 151 -16.03 33.74 46.50
N ARG A 152 -16.15 34.06 47.79
CA ARG A 152 -17.38 34.50 48.47
C ARG A 152 -17.89 35.85 47.99
N GLU A 153 -17.01 36.82 47.72
CA GLU A 153 -17.38 38.13 47.17
C GLU A 153 -17.85 38.02 45.72
N VAL A 154 -17.19 37.17 44.93
CA VAL A 154 -17.56 36.91 43.54
C VAL A 154 -18.91 36.18 43.47
N ALA A 155 -19.14 35.18 44.32
CA ALA A 155 -20.43 34.50 44.50
C ALA A 155 -21.56 35.47 44.88
N LYS A 156 -21.28 36.41 45.79
CA LYS A 156 -22.24 37.45 46.22
C LYS A 156 -22.57 38.45 45.11
N ILE A 157 -21.61 38.85 44.29
CA ILE A 157 -21.80 39.76 43.15
C ILE A 157 -22.60 39.08 42.03
N LEU A 158 -22.25 37.84 41.70
CA LEU A 158 -22.89 37.05 40.64
C LEU A 158 -24.21 36.39 41.07
N LYS A 159 -24.61 36.56 42.34
CA LYS A 159 -25.83 35.98 42.94
C LYS A 159 -25.92 34.45 42.74
N MET A 160 -24.80 33.74 42.85
CA MET A 160 -24.76 32.28 42.72
C MET A 160 -24.09 31.63 43.93
N PRO A 161 -24.49 30.42 44.34
CA PRO A 161 -23.92 29.76 45.51
C PRO A 161 -22.46 29.35 45.26
N GLU A 162 -21.60 29.48 46.28
CA GLU A 162 -20.16 29.14 46.20
C GLU A 162 -19.89 27.72 45.68
N ARG A 163 -20.79 26.76 45.94
CA ARG A 163 -20.71 25.38 45.46
C ARG A 163 -20.89 25.19 43.95
N ALA A 164 -21.40 26.20 43.23
CA ALA A 164 -21.61 26.15 41.78
C ALA A 164 -20.43 26.76 40.99
N MET A 165 -19.44 27.34 41.68
CA MET A 165 -18.25 27.99 41.11
C MET A 165 -16.97 27.15 41.23
N ILE A 166 -17.08 25.95 41.81
CA ILE A 166 -16.02 24.94 42.00
C ILE A 166 -16.47 23.70 41.26
#